data_AF-A0A968IND5-F1
#
_entry.id   AF-A0A968IND5-F1
#
_cell.length_a   1.000
_cell.length_b   1.000
_cell.length_c   1.000
_cell.angle_alpha   90.00
_cell.angle_beta   90.00
_cell.angle_gamma   90.00
#
_symmetry.space_group_name_H-M   'P 1'
#
loop_
_entity.id
_entity.type
_entity.pdbx_description
1 polymer ?
#
loop_
_entity_poly.entity_id
_entity_poly.type
_entity_poly.pdbx_seq_one_letter_code
_entity_poly.pdbx_strand_id
1 'polypeptide(L)'
;MQPSSQPFSLLPYLEWILLGLITLNVLLTAAVYPTPEFAGFAVLSIVIFGAIGFTLPRQAYAKILYTAFEFAIILIPNSLDGRIPPVPLLGLVAVIRSCQMFRVTGRLIVASLAFSVFLYSVFFRSQTVLMTCRSLGQIQPKFEQLITNPLNYQLSSALSFGLTLIFAFPLIYALLAERQSRAQLAVANFQLRQYALLAEERASLQERNRIAREMHDSLGHTLTAQSIQLENAQLFLRMQPDRAHTFLLEAQNLSIQAIQEVQESVQALRADPLGGRTLEARSHPAALGQQALIE
;
A
#
# COMPACT_ATOMS: atom_id res chain seq x y z
N MET A 1 4.81 6.70 15.18
CA MET A 1 5.01 7.16 13.79
C MET A 1 4.46 6.10 12.84
N GLN A 2 3.27 6.32 12.28
CA GLN A 2 2.71 5.46 11.23
C GLN A 2 3.50 5.68 9.93
N PRO A 3 3.90 4.62 9.21
CA PRO A 3 4.51 4.80 7.91
C PRO A 3 3.44 5.33 6.95
N SER A 4 3.59 6.59 6.54
CA SER A 4 2.79 7.24 5.52
C SER A 4 3.12 6.66 4.14
N SER A 5 2.66 5.45 3.86
CA SER A 5 2.63 4.92 2.50
C SER A 5 1.31 5.35 1.86
N GLN A 6 1.28 6.56 1.29
CA GLN A 6 0.24 6.90 0.32
C GLN A 6 0.46 6.00 -0.92
N PRO A 7 -0.36 4.96 -1.17
CA PRO A 7 -0.07 3.98 -2.22
C PRO A 7 -0.55 4.45 -3.59
N PHE A 8 -1.25 5.58 -3.65
CA PHE A 8 -2.12 5.96 -4.75
C PHE A 8 -1.73 7.25 -5.49
N SER A 9 -0.62 7.92 -5.11
CA SER A 9 -0.31 9.23 -5.70
C SER A 9 0.31 9.14 -7.11
N LEU A 10 1.10 8.11 -7.41
CA LEU A 10 1.83 8.02 -8.70
C LEU A 10 0.92 7.80 -9.91
N LEU A 11 -0.19 7.10 -9.73
CA LEU A 11 -1.09 6.78 -10.82
C LEU A 11 -1.83 8.02 -11.36
N PRO A 12 -2.44 8.89 -10.54
CA PRO A 12 -2.99 10.15 -11.03
C PRO A 12 -1.90 11.03 -11.66
N TYR A 13 -0.65 11.05 -11.16
CA TYR A 13 0.43 11.75 -11.86
C TYR A 13 0.67 11.22 -13.28
N LEU A 14 0.61 9.90 -13.51
CA LEU A 14 0.74 9.31 -14.84
C LEU A 14 -0.43 9.70 -15.76
N GLU A 15 -1.66 9.77 -15.22
CA GLU A 15 -2.81 10.29 -15.97
C GLU A 15 -2.62 11.75 -16.38
N TRP A 16 -2.17 12.61 -15.46
CA TRP A 16 -1.90 14.02 -15.75
C TRP A 16 -0.74 14.22 -16.73
N ILE A 17 0.31 13.39 -16.65
CA ILE A 17 1.42 13.40 -17.62
C ILE A 17 0.91 13.01 -19.01
N LEU A 18 0.09 11.97 -19.12
CA LEU A 18 -0.50 11.55 -20.40
C LEU A 18 -1.44 12.61 -20.97
N LEU A 19 -2.29 13.22 -20.14
CA LEU A 19 -3.14 14.34 -20.55
C LEU A 19 -2.31 15.55 -21.02
N GLY A 20 -1.22 15.87 -20.32
CA GLY A 20 -0.26 16.88 -20.75
C GLY A 20 0.33 16.56 -22.13
N LEU A 21 0.76 15.32 -22.35
CA LEU A 21 1.32 14.88 -23.64
C LEU A 21 0.27 14.91 -24.76
N ILE A 22 -0.99 14.59 -24.46
CA ILE A 22 -2.12 14.71 -25.38
C ILE A 22 -2.36 16.18 -25.75
N THR A 23 -2.42 17.09 -24.77
CA THR A 23 -2.60 18.52 -25.06
C THR A 23 -1.48 19.08 -25.93
N LEU A 24 -0.23 18.68 -25.65
CA LEU A 24 0.93 19.07 -26.45
C LEU A 24 0.82 18.54 -27.89
N ASN A 25 0.41 17.28 -28.07
CA ASN A 25 0.22 16.67 -29.38
C ASN A 25 -0.86 17.39 -30.21
N VAL A 26 -1.97 17.76 -29.59
CA VAL A 26 -3.05 18.53 -30.22
C VAL A 26 -2.56 19.94 -30.59
N LEU A 27 -1.85 20.62 -29.69
CA LEU A 27 -1.31 21.95 -29.95
C LEU A 27 -0.30 21.95 -31.10
N LEU A 28 0.59 20.94 -31.15
CA LEU A 28 1.58 20.80 -32.20
C LEU A 28 0.94 20.48 -33.55
N THR A 29 -0.14 19.68 -33.56
CA THR A 29 -0.94 19.43 -34.76
C THR A 29 -1.64 20.71 -35.25
N ALA A 30 -2.21 21.50 -34.34
CA ALA A 30 -2.85 22.78 -34.66
C ALA A 30 -1.87 23.83 -35.20
N ALA A 31 -0.60 23.80 -34.77
CA ALA A 31 0.45 24.68 -35.28
C ALA A 31 0.88 24.34 -36.72
N VAL A 32 0.83 23.05 -37.10
CA VAL A 32 1.20 22.58 -38.45
C VAL A 32 0.03 22.70 -39.44
N TYR A 33 -1.21 22.52 -38.96
CA TYR A 33 -2.43 22.60 -39.79
C TYR A 33 -3.42 23.60 -39.17
N PRO A 34 -3.31 24.90 -39.49
CA PRO A 34 -4.12 25.96 -38.88
C PRO A 34 -5.54 25.92 -39.47
N THR A 35 -6.37 25.04 -38.93
CA THR A 35 -7.80 24.93 -39.23
C THR A 35 -8.56 25.09 -37.91
N PRO A 36 -9.11 26.29 -37.62
CA PRO A 36 -9.54 26.68 -36.27
C PRO A 36 -10.71 25.86 -35.71
N GLU A 37 -11.52 25.24 -36.58
CA GLU A 37 -12.68 24.46 -36.17
C GLU A 37 -12.31 23.12 -35.50
N PHE A 38 -11.18 22.49 -35.88
CA PHE A 38 -10.81 21.15 -35.38
C PHE A 38 -10.13 21.18 -34.01
N ALA A 39 -9.38 22.24 -33.71
CA ALA A 39 -8.67 22.37 -32.44
C ALA A 39 -9.65 22.53 -31.26
N GLY A 40 -10.79 23.21 -31.48
CA GLY A 40 -11.80 23.44 -30.45
C GLY A 40 -12.41 22.15 -29.88
N PHE A 41 -12.84 21.24 -30.75
CA PHE A 41 -13.46 19.98 -30.32
C PHE A 41 -12.48 19.03 -29.62
N ALA A 42 -11.23 18.98 -30.09
CA ALA A 42 -10.18 18.17 -29.46
C ALA A 42 -9.79 18.71 -28.08
N VAL A 43 -9.68 20.02 -27.91
CA VAL A 43 -9.40 20.65 -26.60
C VAL A 43 -10.60 20.44 -25.66
N LEU A 44 -11.82 20.59 -26.15
CA LEU A 44 -13.04 20.40 -25.35
C LEU A 44 -13.17 18.95 -24.86
N SER A 45 -12.85 17.94 -25.69
CA SER A 45 -12.84 16.54 -25.24
C SER A 45 -11.79 16.28 -24.17
N ILE A 46 -10.59 16.86 -24.27
CA ILE A 46 -9.53 16.75 -23.26
C ILE A 46 -9.94 17.42 -21.94
N VAL A 47 -10.53 18.61 -22.00
CA VAL A 47 -10.98 19.35 -20.80
C VAL A 47 -12.10 18.59 -20.09
N ILE A 48 -13.08 18.07 -20.83
CA ILE A 48 -14.16 17.25 -20.26
C ILE A 48 -13.57 15.96 -19.65
N PHE A 49 -12.64 15.30 -20.34
CA PHE A 49 -11.98 14.08 -19.87
C PHE A 49 -11.14 14.31 -18.60
N GLY A 50 -10.48 15.47 -18.50
CA GLY A 50 -9.76 15.91 -17.32
C GLY A 50 -10.68 16.22 -16.14
N ALA A 51 -11.78 16.94 -16.38
CA ALA A 51 -12.76 17.29 -15.35
C ALA A 51 -13.45 16.06 -14.76
N ILE A 52 -13.83 15.11 -15.61
CA ILE A 52 -14.45 13.83 -15.22
C ILE A 52 -13.46 12.93 -14.46
N GLY A 53 -12.16 13.13 -14.67
CA GLY A 53 -11.11 12.44 -13.93
C GLY A 53 -11.04 12.71 -12.44
N PHE A 54 -11.61 13.82 -11.99
CA PHE A 54 -11.57 14.21 -10.59
C PHE A 54 -12.64 13.50 -9.73
N THR A 55 -13.66 12.92 -10.37
CA THR A 55 -14.79 12.30 -9.68
C THR A 55 -14.75 10.77 -9.82
N LEU A 56 -14.23 10.06 -8.80
CA LEU A 56 -14.30 8.60 -8.75
C LEU A 56 -15.66 8.14 -8.19
N PRO A 57 -16.51 7.44 -8.98
CA PRO A 57 -17.80 6.97 -8.52
C PRO A 57 -17.69 5.79 -7.55
N ARG A 58 -18.37 5.88 -6.40
CA ARG A 58 -18.33 4.86 -5.32
C ARG A 58 -19.23 3.64 -5.59
N GLN A 59 -20.26 3.76 -6.42
CA GLN A 59 -21.26 2.72 -6.70
C GLN A 59 -20.96 1.96 -8.01
N ALA A 60 -21.24 0.64 -8.05
CA ALA A 60 -20.90 -0.24 -9.19
C ALA A 60 -21.57 0.16 -10.52
N TYR A 61 -22.83 0.62 -10.49
CA TYR A 61 -23.53 1.09 -11.70
C TYR A 61 -22.95 2.39 -12.24
N ALA A 62 -22.56 3.30 -11.35
CA ALA A 62 -21.91 4.55 -11.72
C ALA A 62 -20.54 4.31 -12.37
N LYS A 63 -19.85 3.21 -12.04
CA LYS A 63 -18.60 2.80 -12.73
C LYS A 63 -18.84 2.46 -14.20
N ILE A 64 -19.92 1.74 -14.51
CA ILE A 64 -20.24 1.33 -15.89
C ILE A 64 -20.69 2.54 -16.72
N LEU A 65 -21.58 3.38 -16.16
CA LEU A 65 -22.01 4.61 -16.81
C LEU A 65 -20.83 5.56 -17.06
N TYR A 66 -19.88 5.63 -16.12
CA TYR A 66 -18.67 6.42 -16.28
C TYR A 66 -17.81 5.93 -17.44
N THR A 67 -17.53 4.62 -17.54
CA THR A 67 -16.79 4.07 -18.68
C THR A 67 -17.53 4.27 -20.00
N ALA A 68 -18.86 4.11 -20.02
CA ALA A 68 -19.65 4.35 -21.21
C ALA A 68 -19.58 5.83 -21.66
N PHE A 69 -19.60 6.77 -20.71
CA PHE A 69 -19.46 8.19 -20.99
C PHE A 69 -18.06 8.55 -21.49
N GLU A 70 -17.02 7.94 -20.92
CA GLU A 70 -15.63 8.09 -21.36
C GLU A 70 -15.46 7.66 -22.82
N PHE A 71 -16.01 6.51 -23.22
CA PHE A 71 -16.01 6.07 -24.60
C PHE A 71 -16.91 6.92 -25.50
N ALA A 72 -18.03 7.43 -25.00
CA ALA A 72 -18.89 8.34 -25.76
C ALA A 72 -18.17 9.66 -26.10
N ILE A 73 -17.41 10.23 -25.16
CA ILE A 73 -16.58 11.42 -25.41
C ILE A 73 -15.52 11.15 -26.49
N ILE A 74 -14.95 9.95 -26.52
CA ILE A 74 -13.99 9.57 -27.57
C ILE A 74 -14.72 9.37 -28.91
N LEU A 75 -15.93 8.79 -28.91
CA LEU A 75 -16.66 8.45 -30.13
C LEU A 75 -17.29 9.67 -30.82
N ILE A 76 -17.90 10.59 -30.07
CA ILE A 76 -18.72 11.69 -30.60
C ILE A 76 -17.93 12.60 -31.58
N PRO A 77 -16.73 13.11 -31.25
CA PRO A 77 -15.95 13.94 -32.17
C PRO A 77 -15.51 13.17 -33.43
N ASN A 78 -15.20 11.87 -33.28
CA ASN A 78 -14.74 11.04 -34.39
C ASN A 78 -15.87 10.71 -35.39
N SER A 79 -17.12 10.59 -34.94
CA SER A 79 -18.28 10.33 -35.81
C SER A 79 -18.80 11.58 -36.51
N LEU A 80 -18.66 12.77 -35.90
CA LEU A 80 -19.16 14.02 -36.47
C LEU A 80 -18.24 14.60 -37.53
N ASP A 81 -16.92 14.53 -37.31
CA ASP A 81 -15.95 15.07 -38.25
C ASP A 81 -14.73 14.14 -38.38
N GLY A 82 -14.76 13.29 -39.40
CA GLY A 82 -13.74 12.27 -39.66
C GLY A 82 -12.36 12.83 -40.03
N ARG A 83 -12.17 14.16 -40.00
CA ARG A 83 -10.88 14.83 -40.25
C ARG A 83 -10.01 14.94 -39.00
N ILE A 84 -10.59 14.82 -37.79
CA ILE A 84 -9.83 14.85 -36.54
C ILE A 84 -8.95 13.58 -36.46
N PRO A 85 -7.64 13.70 -36.22
CA PRO A 85 -6.80 12.54 -36.03
C PRO A 85 -7.19 11.81 -34.73
N PRO A 86 -7.35 10.47 -34.74
CA PRO A 86 -7.59 9.72 -33.52
C PRO A 86 -6.38 9.92 -32.61
N VAL A 87 -6.64 10.23 -31.35
CA VAL A 87 -5.60 10.41 -30.35
C VAL A 87 -5.48 9.10 -29.57
N PRO A 88 -4.60 8.16 -29.97
CA PRO A 88 -4.48 6.84 -29.35
C PRO A 88 -4.19 6.92 -27.84
N LEU A 89 -3.53 7.99 -27.40
CA LEU A 89 -3.20 8.23 -26.02
C LEU A 89 -4.44 8.38 -25.12
N LEU A 90 -5.58 8.90 -25.61
CA LEU A 90 -6.82 8.98 -24.84
C LEU A 90 -7.38 7.58 -24.50
N GLY A 91 -7.29 6.64 -25.46
CA GLY A 91 -7.68 5.25 -25.23
C GLY A 91 -6.81 4.56 -24.18
N LEU A 92 -5.51 4.90 -24.14
CA LEU A 92 -4.58 4.37 -23.14
C LEU A 92 -4.91 4.88 -21.73
N VAL A 93 -5.25 6.18 -21.58
CA VAL A 93 -5.69 6.74 -20.28
C VAL A 93 -6.99 6.09 -19.81
N ALA A 94 -7.96 5.87 -20.71
CA ALA A 94 -9.20 5.16 -20.38
C ALA A 94 -8.95 3.72 -19.91
N VAL A 95 -8.01 3.01 -20.55
CA VAL A 95 -7.60 1.66 -20.12
C VAL A 95 -6.90 1.70 -18.74
N ILE A 96 -6.03 2.67 -18.49
CA ILE A 96 -5.38 2.86 -17.17
C ILE A 96 -6.43 3.09 -16.08
N ARG A 97 -7.42 3.97 -16.31
CA ARG A 97 -8.51 4.23 -15.37
C ARG A 97 -9.37 3.01 -15.12
N SER A 98 -9.80 2.35 -16.19
CA SER A 98 -10.59 1.13 -16.08
C SER A 98 -9.85 0.00 -15.36
N CYS A 99 -8.52 -0.08 -15.48
CA CYS A 99 -7.71 -1.05 -14.77
C CYS A 99 -7.76 -0.90 -13.24
N GLN A 100 -8.02 0.30 -12.72
CA GLN A 100 -8.19 0.53 -11.28
C GLN A 100 -9.60 0.22 -10.80
N MET A 101 -10.59 0.41 -11.67
CA MET A 101 -12.00 0.43 -11.26
C MET A 101 -12.66 -0.96 -11.29
N PHE A 102 -12.19 -1.86 -12.17
CA PHE A 102 -12.79 -3.16 -12.46
C PHE A 102 -11.89 -4.37 -12.14
N ARG A 103 -12.52 -5.49 -11.77
CA ARG A 103 -11.86 -6.82 -11.65
C ARG A 103 -11.35 -7.31 -13.01
N VAL A 104 -10.48 -8.33 -13.01
CA VAL A 104 -9.77 -8.88 -14.18
C VAL A 104 -10.64 -9.00 -15.44
N THR A 105 -11.85 -9.54 -15.31
CA THR A 105 -12.78 -9.75 -16.43
C THR A 105 -13.27 -8.44 -17.07
N GLY A 106 -13.56 -7.41 -16.26
CA GLY A 106 -13.98 -6.10 -16.77
C GLY A 106 -12.85 -5.35 -17.48
N ARG A 107 -11.59 -5.59 -17.07
CA ARG A 107 -10.43 -4.95 -17.70
C ARG A 107 -10.20 -5.43 -19.13
N LEU A 108 -10.41 -6.73 -19.40
CA LEU A 108 -10.34 -7.27 -20.76
C LEU A 108 -11.45 -6.73 -21.65
N ILE A 109 -12.66 -6.57 -21.11
CA ILE A 109 -13.80 -5.98 -21.83
C ILE A 109 -13.50 -4.51 -22.19
N VAL A 110 -12.92 -3.74 -21.28
CA VAL A 110 -12.61 -2.33 -21.57
C VAL A 110 -11.42 -2.18 -22.52
N ALA A 111 -10.41 -3.05 -22.43
CA ALA A 111 -9.32 -3.07 -23.40
C ALA A 111 -9.81 -3.45 -24.81
N SER A 112 -10.72 -4.44 -24.92
CA SER A 112 -11.32 -4.81 -26.21
C SER A 112 -12.23 -3.71 -26.76
N LEU A 113 -13.01 -3.05 -25.90
CA LEU A 113 -13.84 -1.90 -26.26
C LEU A 113 -12.98 -0.73 -26.75
N ALA A 114 -11.88 -0.41 -26.06
CA ALA A 114 -10.95 0.65 -26.47
C ALA A 114 -10.29 0.35 -27.83
N PHE A 115 -9.89 -0.90 -28.06
CA PHE A 115 -9.36 -1.33 -29.35
C PHE A 115 -10.43 -1.24 -30.46
N SER A 116 -11.68 -1.65 -30.16
CA SER A 116 -12.80 -1.56 -31.10
C SER A 116 -13.14 -0.11 -31.47
N VAL A 117 -13.20 0.80 -30.49
CA VAL A 117 -13.43 2.24 -30.72
C VAL A 117 -12.28 2.86 -31.53
N PHE A 118 -11.04 2.45 -31.28
CA PHE A 118 -9.89 2.90 -32.07
C PHE A 118 -9.99 2.43 -33.54
N LEU A 119 -10.27 1.15 -33.78
CA LEU A 119 -10.45 0.63 -35.14
C LEU A 119 -11.59 1.35 -35.87
N TYR A 120 -12.70 1.59 -35.19
CA TYR A 120 -13.82 2.34 -35.75
C TYR A 120 -13.40 3.76 -36.16
N SER A 121 -12.64 4.45 -35.30
CA SER A 121 -12.16 5.82 -35.56
C SER A 121 -11.21 5.88 -36.77
N VAL A 122 -10.28 4.93 -36.89
CA VAL A 122 -9.36 4.84 -38.03
C VAL A 122 -10.11 4.49 -39.32
N PHE A 123 -11.09 3.59 -39.26
CA PHE A 123 -11.91 3.21 -40.40
C PHE A 123 -12.74 4.39 -40.93
N PHE A 124 -13.44 5.09 -40.04
CA PHE A 124 -14.28 6.24 -40.38
C PHE A 124 -13.47 7.39 -40.99
N ARG A 125 -12.26 7.65 -40.48
CA ARG A 125 -11.34 8.64 -41.05
C ARG A 125 -10.89 8.28 -42.47
N SER A 126 -10.51 7.03 -42.68
CA SER A 126 -10.10 6.54 -44.00
C SER A 126 -11.22 6.71 -45.04
N GLN A 127 -12.46 6.39 -44.69
CA GLN A 127 -13.61 6.63 -45.56
C GLN A 127 -13.86 8.12 -45.85
N THR A 128 -13.78 8.97 -44.82
CA THR A 128 -14.00 10.42 -44.95
C THR A 128 -12.96 11.06 -45.89
N VAL A 129 -11.67 10.72 -45.72
CA VAL A 129 -10.60 11.21 -46.60
C VAL A 129 -10.81 10.76 -48.05
N LEU A 130 -11.17 9.49 -48.27
CA LEU A 130 -11.45 8.96 -49.60
C LEU A 130 -12.63 9.68 -50.28
N MET A 131 -13.72 9.93 -49.54
CA MET A 131 -14.88 10.66 -50.06
C MET A 131 -14.54 12.12 -50.41
N THR A 132 -13.76 12.79 -49.57
CA THR A 132 -13.37 14.20 -49.80
C THR A 132 -12.44 14.33 -51.01
N CYS A 133 -11.47 13.42 -51.17
CA CYS A 133 -10.58 13.38 -52.32
C CYS A 133 -11.32 13.06 -53.63
N ARG A 134 -12.31 12.16 -53.59
CA ARG A 134 -13.17 11.85 -54.75
C ARG A 134 -14.03 13.05 -55.17
N SER A 135 -14.49 13.84 -54.21
CA SER A 135 -15.33 15.02 -54.48
C SER A 135 -14.57 16.21 -55.05
N LEU A 136 -13.28 16.39 -54.70
CA LEU A 136 -12.51 17.58 -55.07
C LEU A 136 -11.81 17.49 -56.43
N GLY A 137 -11.81 16.33 -57.10
CA GLY A 137 -11.32 16.16 -58.48
C GLY A 137 -9.84 16.51 -58.72
N GLN A 138 -9.08 16.87 -57.67
CA GLN A 138 -7.67 17.22 -57.73
C GLN A 138 -6.85 16.12 -57.06
N ILE A 139 -6.37 15.19 -57.87
CA ILE A 139 -5.40 14.18 -57.42
C ILE A 139 -4.00 14.74 -57.70
N GLN A 140 -3.31 15.21 -56.67
CA GLN A 140 -1.87 15.39 -56.73
C GLN A 140 -1.23 13.97 -56.72
N PRO A 141 -0.40 13.58 -57.71
CA PRO A 141 0.08 12.19 -57.84
C PRO A 141 0.99 11.72 -56.68
N LYS A 142 1.58 12.66 -55.93
CA LYS A 142 2.36 12.37 -54.71
C LYS A 142 1.49 12.04 -53.50
N PHE A 143 0.27 12.57 -53.44
CA PHE A 143 -0.72 12.25 -52.39
C PHE A 143 -1.40 10.91 -52.71
N GLU A 144 -1.54 10.59 -53.99
CA GLU A 144 -2.07 9.31 -54.46
C GLU A 144 -1.26 8.10 -53.97
N GLN A 145 0.08 8.15 -53.91
CA GLN A 145 0.91 7.04 -53.36
C GLN A 145 0.83 6.87 -51.83
N LEU A 146 0.52 7.94 -51.08
CA LEU A 146 0.32 7.85 -49.62
C LEU A 146 -1.13 7.46 -49.27
N ILE A 147 -2.08 7.74 -50.17
CA ILE A 147 -3.50 7.36 -50.06
C ILE A 147 -3.80 5.97 -50.66
N THR A 148 -3.04 5.48 -51.65
CA THR A 148 -3.44 4.31 -52.50
C THR A 148 -3.55 2.99 -51.76
N ASN A 149 -3.10 2.90 -50.51
CA ASN A 149 -3.41 1.76 -49.65
C ASN A 149 -4.00 2.24 -48.32
N PRO A 150 -5.29 2.65 -48.29
CA PRO A 150 -5.97 2.95 -47.02
C PRO A 150 -5.91 1.76 -46.07
N LEU A 151 -5.85 0.55 -46.64
CA LEU A 151 -5.65 -0.71 -45.94
C LEU A 151 -4.28 -0.78 -45.23
N ASN A 152 -3.19 -0.28 -45.83
CA ASN A 152 -1.86 -0.30 -45.22
C ASN A 152 -1.77 0.69 -44.04
N TYR A 153 -2.35 1.89 -44.19
CA TYR A 153 -2.42 2.87 -43.09
C TYR A 153 -3.28 2.35 -41.92
N GLN A 154 -4.43 1.74 -42.23
CA GLN A 154 -5.29 1.09 -41.23
C GLN A 154 -4.56 -0.04 -40.51
N LEU A 155 -3.89 -0.91 -41.25
CA LEU A 155 -3.17 -2.04 -40.69
C LEU A 155 -1.99 -1.59 -39.82
N SER A 156 -1.19 -0.62 -40.29
CA SER A 156 -0.04 -0.08 -39.55
C SER A 156 -0.46 0.61 -38.25
N SER A 157 -1.49 1.46 -38.29
CA SER A 157 -2.01 2.13 -37.10
C SER A 157 -2.66 1.15 -36.11
N ALA A 158 -3.46 0.19 -36.60
CA ALA A 158 -4.03 -0.88 -35.77
C ALA A 158 -2.96 -1.74 -35.10
N LEU A 159 -1.91 -2.13 -35.84
CA LEU A 159 -0.79 -2.90 -35.30
C LEU A 159 -0.05 -2.11 -34.22
N SER A 160 0.30 -0.84 -34.47
CA SER A 160 1.03 -0.02 -33.50
C SER A 160 0.25 0.16 -32.19
N PHE A 161 -1.06 0.42 -32.27
CA PHE A 161 -1.90 0.60 -31.09
C PHE A 161 -2.18 -0.73 -30.37
N GLY A 162 -2.45 -1.81 -31.11
CA GLY A 162 -2.62 -3.15 -30.56
C GLY A 162 -1.38 -3.62 -29.81
N LEU A 163 -0.18 -3.43 -30.40
CA LEU A 163 1.10 -3.76 -29.76
C LEU A 163 1.30 -2.92 -28.50
N THR A 164 1.02 -1.62 -28.56
CA THR A 164 1.06 -0.74 -27.38
C THR A 164 0.15 -1.23 -26.26
N LEU A 165 -1.09 -1.65 -26.56
CA LEU A 165 -2.00 -2.21 -25.54
C LEU A 165 -1.51 -3.54 -24.98
N ILE A 166 -1.00 -4.43 -25.83
CA ILE A 166 -0.46 -5.74 -25.42
C ILE A 166 0.73 -5.58 -24.47
N PHE A 167 1.57 -4.57 -24.66
CA PHE A 167 2.69 -4.30 -23.74
C PHE A 167 2.28 -3.48 -22.51
N ALA A 168 1.47 -2.43 -22.69
CA ALA A 168 1.08 -1.55 -21.59
C ALA A 168 0.19 -2.26 -20.57
N PHE A 169 -0.73 -3.12 -21.02
CA PHE A 169 -1.72 -3.74 -20.14
C PHE A 169 -1.09 -4.70 -19.11
N PRO A 170 -0.23 -5.68 -19.47
CA PRO A 170 0.47 -6.52 -18.51
C PRO A 170 1.42 -5.71 -17.63
N LEU A 171 2.08 -4.67 -18.18
CA LEU A 171 2.99 -3.82 -17.41
C LEU A 171 2.25 -3.08 -16.29
N ILE A 172 1.13 -2.43 -16.60
CA ILE A 172 0.28 -1.75 -15.62
C ILE A 172 -0.24 -2.76 -14.59
N TYR A 173 -0.63 -3.96 -15.03
CA TYR A 173 -1.09 -5.01 -14.13
C TYR A 173 0.00 -5.49 -13.17
N ALA A 174 1.20 -5.77 -13.68
CA ALA A 174 2.36 -6.18 -12.90
C ALA A 174 2.73 -5.11 -11.86
N LEU A 175 2.73 -3.84 -12.27
CA LEU A 175 3.00 -2.72 -11.38
C LEU A 175 1.96 -2.62 -10.25
N LEU A 176 0.67 -2.75 -10.56
CA LEU A 176 -0.40 -2.73 -9.55
C LEU A 176 -0.30 -3.93 -8.60
N ALA A 177 -0.05 -5.13 -9.12
CA ALA A 177 0.09 -6.35 -8.33
C ALA A 177 1.31 -6.29 -7.39
N GLU A 178 2.44 -5.80 -7.88
CA GLU A 178 3.65 -5.62 -7.07
C GLU A 178 3.40 -4.63 -5.92
N ARG A 179 2.71 -3.52 -6.21
CA ARG A 179 2.38 -2.51 -5.18
C ARG A 179 1.44 -3.08 -4.11
N GLN A 180 0.43 -3.85 -4.50
CA GLN A 180 -0.46 -4.53 -3.56
C GLN A 180 0.31 -5.54 -2.70
N SER A 181 1.20 -6.33 -3.30
CA SER A 181 2.05 -7.28 -2.57
C SER A 181 2.96 -6.58 -1.56
N ARG A 182 3.63 -5.48 -1.96
CA ARG A 182 4.47 -4.67 -1.07
C ARG A 182 3.66 -4.07 0.10
N ALA A 183 2.43 -3.61 -0.15
CA ALA A 183 1.57 -3.08 0.90
C ALA A 183 1.14 -4.17 1.90
N GLN A 184 0.77 -5.35 1.40
CA GLN A 184 0.44 -6.50 2.25
C GLN A 184 1.63 -6.94 3.09
N LEU A 185 2.83 -6.98 2.50
CA LEU A 185 4.06 -7.32 3.20
C LEU A 185 4.42 -6.29 4.28
N ALA A 186 4.18 -5.00 4.04
CA ALA A 186 4.40 -3.96 5.03
C ALA A 186 3.45 -4.11 6.24
N VAL A 187 2.17 -4.40 5.99
CA VAL A 187 1.18 -4.66 7.05
C VAL A 187 1.53 -5.92 7.84
N ALA A 188 1.88 -7.02 7.15
CA ALA A 188 2.27 -8.26 7.79
C ALA A 188 3.53 -8.10 8.67
N ASN A 189 4.55 -7.37 8.19
CA ASN A 189 5.74 -7.06 8.97
C ASN A 189 5.42 -6.22 10.21
N PHE A 190 4.52 -5.25 10.08
CA PHE A 190 4.08 -4.44 11.23
C PHE A 190 3.39 -5.31 12.29
N GLN A 191 2.48 -6.19 11.87
CA GLN A 191 1.80 -7.13 12.78
C GLN A 191 2.78 -8.09 13.45
N LEU A 192 3.73 -8.66 12.69
CA LEU A 192 4.79 -9.52 13.23
C LEU A 192 5.60 -8.83 14.32
N ARG A 193 5.98 -7.57 14.10
CA ARG A 193 6.70 -6.77 15.12
C ARG A 193 5.86 -6.56 16.38
N GLN A 194 4.56 -6.29 16.23
CA GLN A 194 3.67 -6.15 17.38
C GLN A 194 3.53 -7.47 18.15
N TYR A 195 3.38 -8.59 17.45
CA TYR A 195 3.32 -9.90 18.10
C TYR A 195 4.63 -10.29 18.78
N ALA A 196 5.78 -9.94 18.20
CA ALA A 196 7.08 -10.17 18.83
C ALA A 196 7.20 -9.41 20.17
N LEU A 197 6.80 -8.14 20.21
CA LEU A 197 6.80 -7.35 21.45
C LEU A 197 5.86 -7.93 22.51
N LEU A 198 4.65 -8.33 22.11
CA LEU A 198 3.69 -8.96 23.02
C LEU A 198 4.18 -10.33 23.52
N ALA A 199 4.87 -11.09 22.67
CA ALA A 199 5.46 -12.37 23.05
C ALA A 199 6.60 -12.18 24.05
N GLU A 200 7.46 -11.17 23.85
CA GLU A 200 8.54 -10.80 24.77
C GLU A 200 7.98 -10.38 26.14
N GLU A 201 6.96 -9.51 26.16
CA GLU A 201 6.29 -9.09 27.40
C GLU A 201 5.68 -10.29 28.15
N ARG A 202 4.98 -11.17 27.42
CA ARG A 202 4.39 -12.39 28.00
C ARG A 202 5.45 -13.34 28.52
N ALA A 203 6.54 -13.54 27.79
CA ALA A 203 7.64 -14.39 28.23
C ALA A 203 8.26 -13.83 29.53
N SER A 204 8.48 -12.52 29.62
CA SER A 204 8.99 -11.87 30.84
C SER A 204 8.02 -12.05 32.03
N LEU A 205 6.71 -11.89 31.82
CA LEU A 205 5.70 -12.12 32.87
C LEU A 205 5.60 -13.59 33.29
N GLN A 206 5.70 -14.52 32.34
CA GLN A 206 5.70 -15.96 32.64
C GLN A 206 6.93 -16.34 33.46
N GLU A 207 8.08 -15.78 33.12
CA GLU A 207 9.33 -16.04 33.85
C GLU A 207 9.27 -15.49 35.28
N ARG A 208 8.77 -14.27 35.47
CA ARG A 208 8.50 -13.72 36.81
C ARG A 208 7.56 -14.62 37.63
N ASN A 209 6.50 -15.14 37.03
CA ASN A 209 5.57 -16.05 37.70
C ASN A 209 6.15 -17.43 37.98
N ARG A 210 7.08 -17.91 37.14
CA ARG A 210 7.83 -19.15 37.40
C ARG A 210 8.71 -18.96 38.63
N ILE A 211 9.52 -17.90 38.63
CA ILE A 211 10.41 -17.55 39.73
C ILE A 211 9.63 -17.32 41.04
N ALA A 212 8.50 -16.62 40.99
CA ALA A 212 7.67 -16.42 42.19
C ALA A 212 7.15 -17.74 42.79
N ARG A 213 6.80 -18.73 41.96
CA ARG A 213 6.41 -20.07 42.42
C ARG A 213 7.59 -20.83 43.01
N GLU A 214 8.75 -20.81 42.36
CA GLU A 214 9.97 -21.45 42.87
C GLU A 214 10.39 -20.85 44.22
N MET A 215 10.33 -19.52 44.37
CA MET A 215 10.54 -18.86 45.64
C MET A 215 9.50 -19.29 46.69
N HIS A 216 8.20 -19.35 46.32
CA HIS A 216 7.14 -19.76 47.25
C HIS A 216 7.32 -21.20 47.73
N ASP A 217 7.70 -22.11 46.85
CA ASP A 217 7.91 -23.52 47.18
C ASP A 217 9.14 -23.69 48.08
N SER A 218 10.28 -23.05 47.77
CA SER A 218 11.48 -23.12 48.63
C SER A 218 11.23 -22.50 50.01
N LEU A 219 10.60 -21.31 50.04
CA LEU A 219 10.24 -20.65 51.30
C LEU A 219 9.23 -21.47 52.10
N GLY A 220 8.21 -22.05 51.45
CA GLY A 220 7.22 -22.89 52.09
C GLY A 220 7.85 -24.11 52.76
N HIS A 221 8.76 -24.79 52.06
CA HIS A 221 9.52 -25.91 52.62
C HIS A 221 10.40 -25.50 53.80
N THR A 222 11.15 -24.40 53.66
CA THR A 222 12.08 -23.95 54.69
C THR A 222 11.37 -23.45 55.94
N LEU A 223 10.26 -22.72 55.79
CA LEU A 223 9.43 -22.25 56.91
C LEU A 223 8.75 -23.42 57.63
N THR A 224 8.32 -24.45 56.89
CA THR A 224 7.75 -25.66 57.49
C THR A 224 8.81 -26.40 58.32
N ALA A 225 10.02 -26.58 57.77
CA ALA A 225 11.14 -27.18 58.50
C ALA A 225 11.52 -26.36 59.74
N GLN A 226 11.58 -25.03 59.61
CA GLN A 226 11.85 -24.13 60.72
C GLN A 226 10.79 -24.26 61.82
N SER A 227 9.50 -24.32 61.47
CA SER A 227 8.41 -24.50 62.43
C SER A 227 8.56 -25.81 63.21
N ILE A 228 8.91 -26.91 62.54
CA ILE A 228 9.16 -28.22 63.17
C ILE A 228 10.34 -28.13 64.16
N GLN A 229 11.42 -27.44 63.79
CA GLN A 229 12.59 -27.29 64.68
C GLN A 229 12.28 -26.45 65.92
N LEU A 230 11.47 -25.39 65.77
CA LEU A 230 11.01 -24.60 66.91
C LEU A 230 10.09 -25.40 67.84
N GLU A 231 9.22 -26.25 67.30
CA GLU A 231 8.37 -27.16 68.09
C GLU A 231 9.22 -28.19 68.86
N ASN A 232 10.23 -28.78 68.22
CA ASN A 232 11.19 -29.68 68.87
C ASN A 232 11.96 -28.97 70.00
N ALA A 233 12.43 -27.75 69.77
CA ALA A 233 13.10 -26.97 70.80
C ALA A 233 12.21 -26.76 72.05
N GLN A 234 10.92 -26.48 71.84
CA GLN A 234 9.96 -26.34 72.95
C GLN A 234 9.73 -27.65 73.71
N LEU A 235 9.65 -28.79 73.01
CA LEU A 235 9.46 -30.11 73.61
C LEU A 235 10.64 -30.53 74.51
N PHE A 236 11.87 -30.28 74.08
CA PHE A 236 13.08 -30.71 74.80
C PHE A 236 13.58 -29.70 75.85
N LEU A 237 13.04 -28.47 75.87
CA LEU A 237 13.53 -27.35 76.68
C LEU A 237 13.73 -27.66 78.17
N ARG A 238 12.83 -28.48 78.76
CA ARG A 238 12.87 -28.81 80.20
C ARG A 238 13.64 -30.09 80.52
N MET A 239 13.65 -31.06 79.60
CA MET A 239 14.24 -32.39 79.86
C MET A 239 15.68 -32.51 79.38
N GLN A 240 16.03 -31.84 78.27
CA GLN A 240 17.35 -31.89 77.64
C GLN A 240 17.70 -30.51 77.04
N PRO A 241 18.13 -29.54 77.87
CA PRO A 241 18.35 -28.17 77.44
C PRO A 241 19.41 -28.04 76.34
N ASP A 242 20.45 -28.88 76.37
CA ASP A 242 21.49 -28.88 75.32
C ASP A 242 20.92 -29.25 73.94
N ARG A 243 20.02 -30.24 73.86
CA ARG A 243 19.34 -30.60 72.60
C ARG A 243 18.40 -29.49 72.13
N ALA A 244 17.67 -28.86 73.04
CA ALA A 244 16.80 -27.75 72.69
C ALA A 244 17.59 -26.57 72.10
N HIS A 245 18.79 -26.30 72.62
CA HIS A 245 19.70 -25.32 72.06
C HIS A 245 20.16 -25.67 70.63
N THR A 246 20.42 -26.96 70.35
CA THR A 246 20.75 -27.41 68.97
C THR A 246 19.61 -27.13 68.00
N PHE A 247 18.36 -27.45 68.37
CA PHE A 247 17.20 -27.19 67.50
C PHE A 247 16.95 -25.70 67.25
N LEU A 248 17.21 -24.83 68.24
CA LEU A 248 17.15 -23.37 68.06
C LEU A 248 18.21 -22.87 67.07
N LEU A 249 19.44 -23.38 67.13
CA LEU A 249 20.49 -23.03 66.18
C LEU A 249 20.15 -23.51 64.77
N GLU A 250 19.60 -24.72 64.62
CA GLU A 250 19.14 -25.23 63.32
C GLU A 250 18.00 -24.36 62.75
N ALA A 251 17.02 -23.97 63.57
CA ALA A 251 15.96 -23.06 63.15
C ALA A 251 16.50 -21.68 62.71
N GLN A 252 17.52 -21.15 63.42
CA GLN A 252 18.18 -19.90 63.04
C GLN A 252 18.93 -20.04 61.70
N ASN A 253 19.66 -21.13 61.51
CA ASN A 253 20.38 -21.39 60.26
C ASN A 253 19.43 -21.51 59.06
N LEU A 254 18.29 -22.19 59.23
CA LEU A 254 17.25 -22.28 58.20
C LEU A 254 16.71 -20.89 57.80
N SER A 255 16.50 -19.99 58.77
CA SER A 255 16.09 -18.61 58.48
C SER A 255 17.15 -17.82 57.71
N ILE A 256 18.43 -17.95 58.07
CA ILE A 256 19.52 -17.27 57.36
C ILE A 256 19.62 -17.79 55.92
N GLN A 257 19.54 -19.10 55.71
CA GLN A 257 19.56 -19.72 54.38
C GLN A 257 18.37 -19.25 53.53
N ALA A 258 17.14 -19.26 54.07
CA ALA A 258 15.97 -18.77 53.36
C ALA A 258 16.10 -17.30 52.90
N ILE A 259 16.65 -16.43 53.76
CA ILE A 259 16.86 -15.02 53.42
C ILE A 259 17.90 -14.88 52.30
N GLN A 260 18.98 -15.68 52.33
CA GLN A 260 20.00 -15.67 51.28
C GLN A 260 19.43 -16.14 49.93
N GLU A 261 18.68 -17.26 49.91
CA GLU A 261 18.06 -17.79 48.68
C GLU A 261 17.10 -16.78 48.01
N VAL A 262 16.30 -16.06 48.81
CA VAL A 262 15.41 -15.00 48.29
C VAL A 262 16.22 -13.83 47.74
N GLN A 263 17.27 -13.39 48.44
CA GLN A 263 18.12 -12.29 47.98
C GLN A 263 18.80 -12.62 46.65
N GLU A 264 19.34 -13.83 46.50
CA GLU A 264 19.95 -14.30 45.24
C GLU A 264 18.92 -14.36 44.11
N SER A 265 17.73 -14.91 44.36
CA SER A 265 16.65 -15.00 43.38
C SER A 265 16.12 -13.62 42.94
N VAL A 266 16.02 -12.65 43.86
CA VAL A 266 15.64 -11.26 43.54
C VAL A 266 16.75 -10.51 42.80
N GLN A 267 18.02 -10.76 43.13
CA GLN A 267 19.16 -10.20 42.40
C GLN A 267 19.20 -10.70 40.95
N ALA A 268 18.97 -12.01 40.73
CA ALA A 268 18.86 -12.58 39.39
C ALA A 268 17.74 -11.92 38.57
N LEU A 269 16.60 -11.59 39.20
CA LEU A 269 15.49 -10.89 38.55
C LEU A 269 15.80 -9.42 38.21
N ARG A 270 16.63 -8.74 39.01
CA ARG A 270 17.06 -7.34 38.75
C ARG A 270 18.10 -7.23 37.65
N ALA A 271 18.89 -8.28 37.41
CA ALA A 271 19.90 -8.32 36.37
C ALA A 271 19.30 -8.51 34.95
N ASP A 272 18.01 -8.85 34.83
CA ASP A 272 17.29 -8.90 33.55
C ASP A 272 17.16 -7.46 32.96
N PRO A 273 17.68 -7.19 31.76
CA PRO A 273 17.78 -5.85 31.15
C PRO A 273 16.47 -5.06 31.02
N LEU A 274 15.31 -5.68 31.24
CA LEU A 274 14.00 -5.02 31.22
C LEU A 274 13.71 -4.19 32.50
N GLY A 275 14.38 -4.46 33.63
CA GLY A 275 14.23 -3.70 34.86
C GLY A 275 14.76 -2.25 34.78
N GLY A 276 15.77 -2.02 33.95
CA GLY A 276 16.43 -0.71 33.80
C GLY A 276 15.61 0.34 33.03
N ARG A 277 14.82 -0.08 32.03
CA ARG A 277 14.08 0.88 31.16
C ARG A 277 12.95 1.61 31.91
N THR A 278 12.34 0.98 32.91
CA THR A 278 11.27 1.58 33.71
C THR A 278 11.77 2.64 34.69
N LEU A 279 13.06 2.63 35.05
CA LEU A 279 13.68 3.59 35.97
C LEU A 279 14.31 4.78 35.24
N GLU A 280 14.89 4.58 34.05
CA GLU A 280 15.38 5.69 33.20
C GLU A 280 14.24 6.63 32.74
N ALA A 281 13.05 6.10 32.50
CA ALA A 281 11.87 6.92 32.19
C ALA A 281 11.36 7.74 33.40
N ARG A 282 11.77 7.40 34.63
CA ARG A 282 11.34 8.07 35.87
C ARG A 282 12.38 9.06 36.42
N SER A 283 13.65 8.98 35.98
CA SER A 283 14.72 9.89 36.41
C SER A 283 14.85 11.17 35.57
N HIS A 284 14.06 11.33 34.49
CA HIS A 284 13.98 12.58 33.71
C HIS A 284 12.59 13.23 33.68
N PRO A 285 12.16 13.98 34.73
CA PRO A 285 11.03 14.91 34.63
C PRO A 285 11.42 16.40 34.42
N ALA A 286 12.68 16.76 34.12
CA ALA A 286 13.12 18.16 34.23
C ALA A 286 13.74 18.82 32.97
N ALA A 287 13.71 18.21 31.77
CA ALA A 287 14.44 18.76 30.61
C ALA A 287 13.57 19.20 29.41
N LEU A 288 12.25 19.31 29.54
CA LEU A 288 11.35 19.78 28.45
C LEU A 288 10.73 21.16 28.69
N GLY A 289 11.39 22.01 29.49
CA GLY A 289 10.92 23.38 29.79
C GLY A 289 11.61 24.52 29.02
N GLN A 290 12.66 24.28 28.24
CA GLN A 290 13.56 25.36 27.78
C GLN A 290 13.84 25.39 26.25
N GLN A 291 12.86 25.06 25.41
CA GLN A 291 13.00 25.19 23.94
C GLN A 291 11.81 25.89 23.24
N ALA A 292 11.00 26.67 23.96
CA ALA A 292 9.95 27.52 23.36
C ALA A 292 10.33 29.00 23.24
N LEU A 293 11.62 29.33 23.31
CA LEU A 293 12.10 30.70 23.10
C LEU A 293 13.45 30.60 22.38
N ILE A 294 13.49 31.20 21.19
CA ILE A 294 14.61 31.35 20.24
C ILE A 294 14.42 30.47 18.97
N GLU A 295 14.08 31.21 17.91
CA GLU A 295 13.88 30.88 16.48
C GLU A 295 12.53 30.28 16.05
#